data_AF-A0A0M0BQP0-F1
#
_entry.id   AF-A0A0M0BQP0-F1
#
_cell.length_a   1.000
_cell.length_b   1.000
_cell.length_c   1.000
_cell.angle_alpha   90.00
_cell.angle_beta   90.00
_cell.angle_gamma   90.00
#
_symmetry.space_group_name_H-M   'P 1'
#
loop_
_entity.id
_entity.type
_entity.pdbx_description
1 polymer ?
#
loop_
_entity_poly.entity_id
_entity_poly.type
_entity_poly.pdbx_seq_one_letter_code
_entity_poly.pdbx_strand_id
1 'polypeptide(L)'
;MEFLNKYGVIGLAVAFIIGGAAGRLVSAIVGDMIMPILTFFIPGGGWEQAVLDLGPVQLAVGHLAGAVIDFLVIALVVFVLMRQLAKTGIK
;
A
#
# COMPACT_ATOMS: atom_id res chain seq x y z
N MET A 1 16.20 31.34 2.96
CA MET A 1 16.95 30.14 2.52
C MET A 1 17.95 29.64 3.56
N GLU A 2 18.64 30.53 4.29
CA GLU A 2 19.67 30.14 5.27
C GLU A 2 19.16 29.24 6.41
N PHE A 3 17.97 29.53 6.97
CA PHE A 3 17.31 28.68 7.96
C PHE A 3 16.96 27.28 7.41
N LEU A 4 16.37 27.22 6.20
CA LEU A 4 15.94 25.96 5.58
C LEU A 4 17.12 25.04 5.23
N ASN A 5 18.26 25.61 4.81
CA ASN A 5 19.49 24.86 4.56
C ASN A 5 20.17 24.43 5.87
N LYS A 6 20.20 25.29 6.89
CA LYS A 6 20.84 24.99 8.20
C LYS A 6 20.18 23.83 8.94
N TYR A 7 18.87 23.66 8.79
CA TYR A 7 18.10 22.59 9.44
C TYR A 7 17.73 21.42 8.50
N GLY A 8 18.26 21.40 7.27
CA GLY A 8 18.03 20.29 6.32
C GLY A 8 16.56 20.08 5.90
N VAL A 9 15.70 21.08 6.12
CA VAL A 9 14.24 20.98 5.93
C VAL A 9 13.88 20.72 4.47
N ILE A 10 14.68 21.25 3.54
CA ILE A 10 14.49 21.03 2.10
C ILE A 10 14.70 19.56 1.74
N GLY A 11 15.73 18.91 2.32
CA GLY A 11 15.98 17.48 2.09
C GLY A 11 14.85 16.60 2.63
N LEU A 12 14.35 16.92 3.82
CA LEU A 12 13.19 16.23 4.41
C LEU A 12 11.93 16.39 3.55
N ALA A 13 11.65 17.61 3.07
CA ALA A 13 10.49 17.90 2.24
C ALA A 13 10.54 17.11 0.91
N VAL A 14 11.69 17.07 0.25
CA VAL A 14 11.90 16.30 -0.99
C VAL A 14 11.72 14.80 -0.74
N ALA A 15 12.34 14.28 0.33
CA ALA A 15 12.23 12.87 0.69
C ALA A 15 10.77 12.46 0.99
N PHE A 16 10.00 13.32 1.67
CA PHE A 16 8.60 13.06 1.97
C PHE A 16 7.72 13.07 0.72
N ILE A 17 7.92 14.04 -0.18
CA ILE A 17 7.16 14.13 -1.44
C ILE A 17 7.44 12.92 -2.33
N ILE A 18 8.73 12.57 -2.51
CA ILE A 18 9.13 11.41 -3.31
C ILE A 18 8.65 10.12 -2.66
N GLY A 19 8.80 9.97 -1.34
CA GLY A 19 8.33 8.80 -0.60
C GLY A 19 6.81 8.59 -0.72
N GLY A 20 6.03 9.67 -0.59
CA GLY A 20 4.58 9.61 -0.77
C GLY A 20 4.14 9.35 -2.22
N ALA A 21 4.89 9.83 -3.21
CA ALA A 21 4.63 9.53 -4.61
C ALA A 21 4.98 8.08 -4.97
N ALA A 22 6.13 7.58 -4.51
CA ALA A 22 6.57 6.20 -4.70
C ALA A 22 5.59 5.22 -4.02
N GLY A 23 5.13 5.52 -2.81
CA GLY A 23 4.10 4.73 -2.13
C GLY A 23 2.83 4.60 -2.97
N ARG A 24 2.31 5.72 -3.50
CA ARG A 24 1.14 5.72 -4.38
C ARG A 24 1.34 4.90 -5.66
N LEU A 25 2.52 4.99 -6.27
CA LEU A 25 2.85 4.19 -7.45
C LEU A 25 2.82 2.69 -7.13
N VAL A 26 3.42 2.28 -6.01
CA VAL A 26 3.41 0.87 -5.61
C VAL A 26 1.99 0.41 -5.27
N SER A 27 1.20 1.22 -4.55
CA SER A 27 -0.20 0.90 -4.28
C SER A 27 -1.02 0.73 -5.56
N ALA A 28 -0.81 1.56 -6.59
CA ALA A 28 -1.49 1.42 -7.88
C ALA A 28 -1.07 0.14 -8.60
N ILE A 29 0.22 -0.19 -8.63
CA ILE A 29 0.69 -1.46 -9.23
C ILE A 29 0.07 -2.66 -8.52
N VAL A 30 -0.03 -2.62 -7.20
CA VAL A 30 -0.62 -3.71 -6.42
C VAL A 30 -2.13 -3.79 -6.62
N GLY A 31 -2.84 -2.67 -6.45
CA GLY A 31 -4.29 -2.61 -6.60
C GLY A 31 -4.77 -2.91 -8.02
N ASP A 32 -4.09 -2.40 -9.04
CA ASP A 32 -4.56 -2.49 -10.42
C ASP A 32 -4.03 -3.73 -11.15
N MET A 33 -2.87 -4.28 -10.76
CA MET A 33 -2.27 -5.42 -11.46
C MET A 33 -2.22 -6.69 -10.61
N ILE A 34 -1.93 -6.60 -9.32
CA ILE A 34 -1.77 -7.79 -8.46
C ILE A 34 -3.12 -8.25 -7.91
N MET A 35 -3.97 -7.34 -7.43
CA MET A 35 -5.27 -7.69 -6.83
C MET A 35 -6.22 -8.39 -7.80
N PRO A 36 -6.35 -8.01 -9.09
CA PRO A 36 -7.17 -8.77 -10.04
C PRO A 36 -6.68 -10.22 -10.21
N ILE A 37 -5.37 -10.44 -10.14
CA ILE A 37 -4.78 -11.78 -10.22
C ILE A 37 -5.07 -12.56 -8.94
N LEU A 38 -4.93 -11.95 -7.76
CA LEU A 38 -5.22 -12.61 -6.48
C LEU A 38 -6.71 -12.93 -6.32
N THR A 39 -7.58 -11.98 -6.66
CA THR A 39 -9.04 -12.16 -6.60
C THR A 39 -9.56 -13.12 -7.66
N PHE A 40 -8.84 -13.31 -8.78
CA PHE A 40 -9.12 -14.39 -9.73
C PHE A 40 -8.95 -15.78 -9.10
N PHE A 41 -7.99 -15.96 -8.18
CA PHE A 41 -7.77 -17.23 -7.47
C PHE A 41 -8.65 -17.40 -6.22
N ILE A 42 -9.25 -16.33 -5.70
CA ILE A 42 -10.18 -16.36 -4.55
C ILE A 42 -11.61 -16.30 -5.10
N PRO A 43 -12.32 -17.43 -5.22
CA PRO A 43 -13.65 -17.45 -5.81
C PRO A 43 -14.63 -16.68 -4.93
N GLY A 44 -15.18 -15.59 -5.47
CA GLY A 44 -16.34 -14.90 -4.92
C GLY A 44 -16.00 -13.73 -4.00
N GLY A 45 -15.56 -12.60 -4.55
CA GLY A 45 -15.38 -11.29 -3.88
C GLY A 45 -16.59 -10.73 -3.13
N GLY A 46 -17.65 -11.52 -2.90
CA GLY A 46 -18.71 -11.22 -1.94
C GLY A 46 -18.23 -11.25 -0.48
N TRP A 47 -17.08 -11.84 -0.16
CA TRP A 47 -16.53 -11.82 1.22
C TRP A 47 -16.09 -10.42 1.65
N GLU A 48 -15.66 -9.54 0.74
CA GLU A 48 -15.36 -8.13 1.04
C GLU A 48 -16.62 -7.32 1.35
N GLN A 49 -17.76 -7.77 0.83
CA GLN A 49 -19.07 -7.15 1.06
C GLN A 49 -19.76 -7.73 2.31
N ALA A 50 -19.09 -8.62 3.06
CA ALA A 50 -19.63 -9.18 4.28
C ALA A 50 -19.84 -8.07 5.33
N VAL A 51 -21.10 -7.80 5.62
CA VAL A 51 -21.53 -6.90 6.68
C VAL A 51 -22.10 -7.72 7.82
N LEU A 52 -21.65 -7.44 9.04
CA LEU A 52 -22.20 -7.98 10.26
C LEU A 52 -23.17 -6.94 10.84
N ASP A 53 -24.47 -7.24 10.76
CA ASP A 53 -25.50 -6.38 11.30
C ASP A 53 -25.62 -6.59 12.82
N LEU A 54 -25.27 -5.56 13.60
CA LEU A 54 -25.50 -5.50 15.04
C LEU A 54 -26.58 -4.44 15.31
N GLY A 55 -27.84 -4.83 15.11
CA GLY A 55 -28.98 -3.93 15.29
C GLY A 55 -28.94 -2.77 14.28
N PRO A 56 -28.83 -1.49 14.73
CA PRO A 56 -28.74 -0.35 13.82
C PRO A 56 -27.32 -0.13 13.26
N VAL A 57 -26.31 -0.89 13.70
CA VAL A 57 -24.91 -0.71 13.29
C VAL A 57 -24.51 -1.78 12.28
N GLN A 58 -24.08 -1.34 11.10
CA GLN A 58 -23.54 -2.19 10.04
C GLN A 58 -22.01 -2.23 10.13
N LEU A 59 -21.44 -3.35 10.56
CA LEU A 59 -19.99 -3.54 10.58
C LEU A 59 -19.55 -4.20 9.27
N ALA A 60 -18.88 -3.45 8.40
CA ALA A 60 -18.30 -3.97 7.16
C ALA A 60 -17.02 -4.78 7.42
N VAL A 61 -17.16 -5.94 8.06
CA VAL A 61 -16.05 -6.85 8.43
C VAL A 61 -15.31 -7.34 7.18
N GLY A 62 -16.03 -7.53 6.08
CA GLY A 62 -15.45 -7.88 4.79
C GLY A 62 -14.49 -6.81 4.27
N HIS A 63 -14.88 -5.55 4.34
CA HIS A 63 -14.04 -4.43 3.88
C HIS A 63 -12.78 -4.29 4.73
N LEU A 64 -12.90 -4.49 6.05
CA LEU A 64 -11.75 -4.50 6.95
C LEU A 64 -10.77 -5.63 6.61
N ALA A 65 -11.28 -6.84 6.36
CA ALA A 65 -10.46 -7.98 5.96
C ALA A 65 -9.77 -7.73 4.60
N GLY A 66 -10.48 -7.11 3.64
CA GLY A 66 -9.93 -6.69 2.35
C GLY A 66 -8.77 -5.72 2.53
N ALA A 67 -8.96 -4.67 3.32
CA ALA A 67 -7.91 -3.69 3.62
C ALA A 67 -6.68 -4.31 4.30
N VAL A 68 -6.85 -5.32 5.15
CA VAL A 68 -5.74 -6.06 5.77
C VAL A 68 -4.98 -6.89 4.72
N ILE A 69 -5.70 -7.56 3.83
CA ILE A 69 -5.09 -8.34 2.74
C ILE A 69 -4.32 -7.40 1.80
N ASP A 70 -4.91 -6.27 1.39
CA ASP A 70 -4.24 -5.25 0.58
C ASP A 70 -2.94 -4.77 1.22
N PHE A 71 -2.98 -4.46 2.52
CA PHE A 71 -1.79 -4.06 3.26
C PHE A 71 -0.69 -5.13 3.25
N LEU A 72 -1.05 -6.40 3.47
CA LEU A 72 -0.09 -7.50 3.44
C LEU A 72 0.51 -7.72 2.05
N VAL A 73 -0.30 -7.60 0.99
CA VAL A 73 0.16 -7.74 -0.39
C VAL A 73 1.08 -6.58 -0.77
N ILE A 74 0.70 -5.34 -0.45
CA ILE A 74 1.55 -4.16 -0.68
C ILE A 74 2.87 -4.30 0.07
N ALA A 75 2.84 -4.70 1.34
CA ALA A 75 4.04 -4.91 2.14
C ALA A 75 4.96 -5.98 1.53
N LEU A 76 4.39 -7.08 1.03
CA LEU A 76 5.14 -8.14 0.36
C LEU A 76 5.77 -7.65 -0.95
N VAL A 77 5.03 -6.91 -1.77
CA VAL A 77 5.53 -6.37 -3.04
C VAL A 77 6.62 -5.34 -2.82
N VAL A 78 6.43 -4.39 -1.89
CA VAL A 78 7.48 -3.43 -1.48
C VAL A 78 8.72 -4.17 -1.00
N PHE A 79 8.56 -5.20 -0.17
CA PHE A 79 9.68 -6.00 0.33
C PHE A 79 10.43 -6.68 -0.82
N VAL A 80 9.73 -7.30 -1.77
CA VAL A 80 10.35 -7.93 -2.94
C VAL A 80 11.07 -6.89 -3.81
N LEU A 81 10.45 -5.74 -4.09
CA LEU A 81 11.06 -4.66 -4.87
C LEU A 81 12.35 -4.13 -4.22
N MET A 82 12.30 -3.84 -2.91
CA MET A 82 13.48 -3.38 -2.15
C MET A 82 14.57 -4.45 -2.11
N ARG A 83 14.19 -5.73 -1.96
CA ARG A 83 15.12 -6.86 -2.00
C ARG A 83 15.77 -7.01 -3.39
N GLN A 84 15.05 -6.76 -4.47
CA GLN A 84 15.59 -6.79 -5.82
C GLN A 84 16.55 -5.61 -6.05
N LEU A 85 16.16 -4.39 -5.68
CA LEU A 85 17.03 -3.21 -5.77
C LEU A 85 18.34 -3.40 -4.99
N ALA A 86 18.27 -3.98 -3.79
CA ALA A 86 19.46 -4.31 -2.99
C ALA A 86 20.37 -5.34 -3.68
N LYS A 87 19.81 -6.25 -4.49
CA LYS A 87 20.59 -7.22 -5.28
C LYS A 87 21.20 -6.61 -6.54
N THR A 88 20.57 -5.59 -7.15
CA THR A 88 21.05 -5.01 -8.41
C THR A 88 22.26 -4.09 -8.25
N GLY A 89 22.80 -3.90 -7.04
CA GLY A 89 24.11 -3.28 -6.84
C GLY A 89 24.22 -1.82 -7.30
N ILE A 90 23.11 -1.09 -7.38
CA ILE A 90 23.16 0.35 -7.63
C ILE A 90 23.64 1.02 -6.34
N LYS A 91 24.95 1.29 -6.29
CA LYS A 91 25.54 2.31 -5.41
C LYS A 91 25.09 3.70 -5.86
#